data_AF-A0A397FNX4-F1
#
_entry.id   AF-A0A397FNX4-F1
#
_cell.length_a   1.000
_cell.length_b   1.000
_cell.length_c   1.000
_cell.angle_alpha   90.00
_cell.angle_beta   90.00
_cell.angle_gamma   90.00
#
_symmetry.space_group_name_H-M   'P 1'
#
loop_
_entity.id
_entity.type
_entity.pdbx_description
1 polymer ?
#
loop_
_entity_poly.entity_id
_entity_poly.type
_entity_poly.pdbx_seq_one_letter_code
_entity_poly.pdbx_strand_id
1 'polypeptide(L)'
;MNDLESQLRQIHIDIMKDKSYMAFFHWNKANEKCLESKEKEKTDETKTKEKEKTDETKTLMAWIFSVFVDKTKKEYNKLHAGKMTGTSEILDKLENNLKEILETIDSLKNYPEIVKEKGNNYINDTKESIKEAQKLVQVKREFADIWDQQKELDKSNFSWQAVKEIWEQTKKRANISRPEWLAKAAEMSKEDILVKIAEGALSLVMEPDEVPVNGYPSTHEELDFLQEIADEFPKTIDKVIREREGEINKNNEGVVEMKKANEQLKSFIQEQRKKLGSSGSTNKPNSQDQQKIQSLQNEINSLKQTITELQAQIAELKQNQNKDNSANPEITKKIEALESQKQQIQSELSKKQSQVNQEKNKSKTNPVKNNQQTDNSQQSNNQDNKFNWLYVVIPGAVLLVVIGVVVYLMSRKKDKK
;
A
#
# COMPACT_ATOMS: atom_id res chain seq x y z
N MET A 1 29.67 -49.92 2.21
CA MET A 1 29.61 -48.58 1.61
C MET A 1 30.89 -47.86 1.97
N ASN A 2 31.54 -47.20 1.00
CA ASN A 2 32.63 -46.28 1.32
C ASN A 2 32.05 -45.12 2.15
N ASP A 3 32.82 -44.60 3.09
CA ASP A 3 32.41 -43.50 3.98
C ASP A 3 31.84 -42.30 3.18
N LEU A 4 32.47 -41.99 2.04
CA LEU A 4 32.03 -40.93 1.12
C LEU A 4 30.63 -41.15 0.52
N GLU A 5 30.35 -42.37 0.03
CA GLU A 5 29.07 -42.67 -0.64
C GLU A 5 27.90 -42.55 0.35
N SER A 6 28.10 -43.03 1.59
CA SER A 6 27.11 -42.90 2.66
C SER A 6 26.87 -41.44 3.02
N GLN A 7 27.93 -40.64 3.12
CA GLN A 7 27.83 -39.20 3.39
C GLN A 7 27.08 -38.45 2.27
N LEU A 8 27.39 -38.73 1.00
CA LEU A 8 26.69 -38.11 -0.13
C LEU A 8 25.21 -38.53 -0.20
N ARG A 9 24.88 -39.78 0.11
CA ARG A 9 23.47 -40.23 0.18
C ARG A 9 22.72 -39.51 1.28
N GLN A 10 23.36 -39.30 2.43
CA GLN A 10 22.76 -38.52 3.52
C GLN A 10 22.54 -37.06 3.10
N ILE A 11 23.54 -36.42 2.47
CA ILE A 11 23.42 -35.06 1.95
C ILE A 11 22.25 -34.97 0.94
N HIS A 12 22.13 -35.95 0.05
CA HIS A 12 21.00 -36.02 -0.88
C HIS A 12 19.65 -36.03 -0.12
N ILE A 13 19.51 -36.96 0.84
CA ILE A 13 18.29 -37.12 1.62
C ILE A 13 17.96 -35.82 2.38
N ASP A 14 18.96 -35.16 2.93
CA ASP A 14 18.80 -33.89 3.64
C ASP A 14 18.31 -32.79 2.68
N ILE A 15 18.88 -32.68 1.48
CA ILE A 15 18.39 -31.75 0.45
C ILE A 15 16.93 -32.02 0.11
N MET A 16 16.55 -33.29 -0.06
CA MET A 16 15.18 -33.66 -0.44
C MET A 16 14.17 -33.39 0.66
N LYS A 17 14.57 -33.51 1.93
CA LYS A 17 13.73 -33.23 3.10
C LYS A 17 13.62 -31.75 3.42
N ASP A 18 14.62 -30.96 3.06
CA ASP A 18 14.66 -29.53 3.38
C ASP A 18 13.73 -28.72 2.47
N LYS A 19 12.88 -27.88 3.08
CA LYS A 19 11.82 -27.16 2.38
C LYS A 19 12.26 -25.96 1.56
N SER A 20 13.48 -25.40 1.67
CA SER A 20 13.90 -24.37 0.68
C SER A 20 15.36 -23.89 0.71
N TYR A 21 16.04 -23.86 1.86
CA TYR A 21 17.19 -22.93 2.00
C TYR A 21 18.58 -23.56 2.10
N MET A 22 18.70 -24.87 2.33
CA MET A 22 20.01 -25.51 2.52
C MET A 22 20.62 -26.09 1.24
N ALA A 23 20.01 -25.90 0.06
CA ALA A 23 20.48 -26.50 -1.19
C ALA A 23 21.95 -26.12 -1.51
N PHE A 24 22.30 -24.85 -1.29
CA PHE A 24 23.67 -24.34 -1.41
C PHE A 24 24.62 -24.97 -0.39
N PHE A 25 24.21 -25.00 0.89
CA PHE A 25 24.99 -25.61 1.96
C PHE A 25 25.30 -27.08 1.67
N HIS A 26 24.31 -27.82 1.20
CA HIS A 26 24.45 -29.22 0.87
C HIS A 26 25.26 -29.46 -0.42
N TRP A 27 25.13 -28.60 -1.43
CA TRP A 27 26.01 -28.63 -2.61
C TRP A 27 27.47 -28.42 -2.21
N ASN A 28 27.77 -27.36 -1.45
CA ASN A 28 29.13 -27.06 -1.01
C ASN A 28 29.70 -28.18 -0.15
N LYS A 29 28.90 -28.72 0.78
CA LYS A 29 29.30 -29.86 1.60
C LYS A 29 29.59 -31.11 0.76
N ALA A 30 28.79 -31.38 -0.27
CA ALA A 30 29.05 -32.49 -1.19
C ALA A 30 30.32 -32.26 -2.02
N ASN A 31 30.51 -31.03 -2.52
CA ASN A 31 31.68 -30.64 -3.31
C ASN A 31 32.98 -30.75 -2.49
N GLU A 32 32.99 -30.22 -1.26
CA GLU A 32 34.10 -30.33 -0.31
C GLU A 32 34.46 -31.80 -0.03
N LYS A 33 33.46 -32.65 0.23
CA LYS A 33 33.68 -34.08 0.44
C LYS A 33 34.28 -34.80 -0.76
N CYS A 34 33.88 -34.43 -1.97
CA CYS A 34 34.49 -34.97 -3.18
C CYS A 34 35.92 -34.46 -3.41
N LEU A 35 36.22 -33.21 -3.07
CA LEU A 35 37.59 -32.66 -3.16
C LEU A 35 38.52 -33.33 -2.14
N GLU A 36 38.09 -33.46 -0.88
CA GLU A 36 38.83 -34.17 0.18
C GLU A 36 39.18 -35.61 -0.23
N SER A 37 38.25 -36.32 -0.88
CA SER A 37 38.49 -37.69 -1.35
C SER A 37 39.51 -37.74 -2.49
N LYS A 38 39.42 -36.81 -3.46
CA LYS A 38 40.37 -36.71 -4.59
C LYS A 38 41.79 -36.40 -4.13
N GLU A 39 41.96 -35.59 -3.08
CA GLU A 39 43.28 -35.31 -2.50
C GLU A 39 43.87 -36.55 -1.81
N LYS A 40 43.05 -37.29 -1.05
CA LYS A 40 43.46 -38.55 -0.42
C LYS A 40 43.86 -39.62 -1.43
N GLU A 41 43.14 -39.71 -2.55
CA GLU A 41 43.47 -40.63 -3.65
C GLU A 41 44.80 -40.28 -4.35
N LYS A 42 45.15 -38.98 -4.47
CA LYS A 42 46.46 -38.57 -5.03
C LYS A 42 47.64 -38.95 -4.15
N THR A 43 47.43 -39.08 -2.84
CA THR A 43 48.48 -39.46 -1.89
C THR A 43 48.67 -40.99 -1.76
N ASP A 44 47.70 -41.79 -2.19
CA ASP A 44 47.76 -43.26 -2.14
C ASP A 44 47.94 -43.84 -3.57
N GLU A 45 49.19 -43.92 -4.05
CA GLU A 45 49.53 -44.39 -5.42
C GLU A 45 49.20 -45.88 -5.73
N THR A 46 48.64 -46.63 -4.78
CA THR A 46 48.41 -48.07 -4.92
C THR A 46 46.95 -48.44 -4.73
N LYS A 47 46.09 -48.32 -5.76
CA LYS A 47 44.86 -49.12 -5.90
C LYS A 47 44.19 -49.02 -7.27
N THR A 48 44.43 -50.02 -8.11
CA THR A 48 43.81 -50.19 -9.44
C THR A 48 42.38 -50.77 -9.39
N LYS A 49 41.83 -51.07 -8.20
CA LYS A 49 40.49 -51.69 -8.01
C LYS A 49 39.35 -50.69 -7.72
N GLU A 50 39.60 -49.39 -7.68
CA GLU A 50 38.60 -48.37 -7.33
C GLU A 50 37.76 -47.84 -8.51
N LYS A 51 38.09 -48.24 -9.75
CA LYS A 51 37.56 -47.66 -10.99
C LYS A 51 36.05 -47.84 -11.22
N GLU A 52 35.43 -48.90 -10.70
CA GLU A 52 33.97 -49.13 -10.77
C GLU A 52 33.18 -48.46 -9.62
N LYS A 53 33.80 -48.29 -8.45
CA LYS A 53 33.18 -47.62 -7.28
C LYS A 53 33.10 -46.10 -7.42
N THR A 54 33.93 -45.53 -8.29
CA THR A 54 33.87 -44.13 -8.70
C THR A 54 32.58 -43.77 -9.44
N ASP A 55 31.92 -44.70 -10.13
CA ASP A 55 30.79 -44.33 -11.01
C ASP A 55 29.50 -44.02 -10.23
N GLU A 56 29.15 -44.80 -9.19
CA GLU A 56 27.97 -44.48 -8.35
C GLU A 56 28.13 -43.15 -7.60
N THR A 57 29.34 -42.87 -7.10
CA THR A 57 29.66 -41.61 -6.40
C THR A 57 29.48 -40.41 -7.35
N LYS A 58 29.94 -40.54 -8.60
CA LYS A 58 29.80 -39.48 -9.61
C LYS A 58 28.37 -39.31 -10.10
N THR A 59 27.61 -40.40 -10.26
CA THR A 59 26.17 -40.32 -10.56
C THR A 59 25.41 -39.62 -9.43
N LEU A 60 25.75 -39.91 -8.16
CA LEU A 60 25.14 -39.28 -7.01
C LEU A 60 25.47 -37.78 -6.95
N MET A 61 26.71 -37.39 -7.27
CA MET A 61 27.09 -35.97 -7.41
C MET A 61 26.32 -35.26 -8.52
N ALA A 62 26.17 -35.90 -9.68
CA ALA A 62 25.37 -35.33 -10.78
C ALA A 62 23.90 -35.14 -10.37
N TRP A 63 23.37 -36.04 -9.55
CA TRP A 63 22.01 -35.91 -9.03
C TRP A 63 21.88 -34.79 -7.98
N ILE A 64 22.82 -34.70 -7.04
CA ILE A 64 22.87 -33.60 -6.05
C ILE A 64 22.98 -32.24 -6.76
N PHE A 65 23.82 -32.13 -7.79
CA PHE A 65 23.92 -30.92 -8.62
C PHE A 65 22.60 -30.56 -9.28
N SER A 66 21.91 -31.54 -9.89
CA SER A 66 20.59 -31.32 -10.51
C SER A 66 19.59 -30.75 -9.52
N VAL A 67 19.53 -31.28 -8.29
CA VAL A 67 18.61 -30.79 -7.26
C VAL A 67 18.98 -29.37 -6.82
N PHE A 68 20.28 -29.05 -6.75
CA PHE A 68 20.74 -27.69 -6.47
C PHE A 68 20.32 -26.70 -7.55
N VAL A 69 20.47 -27.05 -8.83
CA VAL A 69 19.99 -26.24 -9.97
C VAL A 69 18.48 -26.05 -9.91
N ASP A 70 17.71 -27.13 -9.72
CA ASP A 70 16.25 -27.07 -9.70
C ASP A 70 15.71 -26.21 -8.54
N LYS A 71 16.33 -26.31 -7.36
CA LYS A 71 15.98 -25.45 -6.22
C LYS A 71 16.32 -23.98 -6.48
N THR A 72 17.49 -23.69 -7.07
CA THR A 72 17.87 -22.33 -7.45
C THR A 72 16.91 -21.75 -8.50
N LYS A 73 16.52 -22.56 -9.49
CA LYS A 73 15.52 -22.20 -10.50
C LYS A 73 14.15 -21.91 -9.88
N LYS A 74 13.77 -22.64 -8.83
CA LYS A 74 12.52 -22.38 -8.10
C LYS A 74 12.54 -21.01 -7.40
N GLU A 75 13.64 -20.63 -6.76
CA GLU A 75 13.78 -19.30 -6.15
C GLU A 75 13.79 -18.19 -7.21
N TYR A 76 14.50 -18.40 -8.32
CA TYR A 76 14.42 -17.52 -9.50
C TYR A 76 12.99 -17.35 -10.01
N ASN A 77 12.22 -18.44 -10.16
CA ASN A 77 10.84 -18.38 -10.65
C ASN A 77 9.92 -17.59 -9.69
N LYS A 78 10.16 -17.66 -8.38
CA LYS A 78 9.44 -16.83 -7.41
C LYS A 78 9.78 -15.35 -7.59
N LEU A 79 11.05 -15.03 -7.82
CA LEU A 79 11.50 -13.66 -8.09
C LEU A 79 10.85 -13.12 -9.36
N HIS A 80 10.83 -13.92 -10.42
CA HIS A 80 10.21 -13.59 -11.71
C HIS A 80 8.69 -13.39 -11.58
N ALA A 81 8.03 -14.18 -10.72
CA ALA A 81 6.60 -14.04 -10.44
C ALA A 81 6.27 -12.89 -9.46
N GLY A 82 7.26 -12.12 -8.99
CA GLY A 82 7.03 -11.06 -7.99
C GLY A 82 6.60 -11.58 -6.61
N LYS A 83 6.84 -12.87 -6.32
CA LYS A 83 6.43 -13.54 -5.07
C LYS A 83 7.48 -13.48 -3.98
N MET A 84 8.67 -12.98 -4.28
CA MET A 84 9.78 -12.87 -3.34
C MET A 84 10.02 -11.39 -3.02
N THR A 85 9.89 -11.03 -1.75
CA THR A 85 10.41 -9.78 -1.21
C THR A 85 11.93 -9.89 -1.23
N GLY A 86 12.56 -9.35 -2.28
CA GLY A 86 13.99 -9.46 -2.53
C GLY A 86 14.81 -8.64 -1.55
N THR A 87 14.95 -9.10 -0.31
CA THR A 87 15.92 -8.51 0.61
C THR A 87 17.33 -8.72 0.07
N SER A 88 18.24 -7.81 0.38
CA SER A 88 19.64 -7.86 -0.05
C SER A 88 20.29 -9.22 0.29
N GLU A 89 20.06 -9.75 1.49
CA GLU A 89 20.54 -11.07 1.91
C GLU A 89 20.05 -12.22 1.02
N ILE A 90 18.77 -12.20 0.62
CA ILE A 90 18.18 -13.22 -0.24
C ILE A 90 18.79 -13.15 -1.65
N LEU A 91 18.96 -11.92 -2.17
CA LEU A 91 19.55 -11.68 -3.48
C LEU A 91 21.03 -12.09 -3.51
N ASP A 92 21.78 -11.82 -2.43
CA ASP A 92 23.17 -12.24 -2.27
C ASP A 92 23.30 -13.77 -2.32
N LYS A 93 22.43 -14.48 -1.58
CA LYS A 93 22.40 -15.95 -1.60
C LYS A 93 22.06 -16.48 -2.99
N LEU A 94 21.07 -15.89 -3.67
CA LEU A 94 20.70 -16.31 -5.02
C LEU A 94 21.85 -16.07 -6.00
N GLU A 95 22.49 -14.91 -5.96
CA GLU A 95 23.63 -14.58 -6.83
C GLU A 95 24.82 -15.52 -6.61
N ASN A 96 25.15 -15.81 -5.35
CA ASN A 96 26.19 -16.78 -5.01
C ASN A 96 25.86 -18.17 -5.56
N ASN A 97 24.59 -18.61 -5.45
CA ASN A 97 24.17 -19.88 -6.03
C ASN A 97 24.31 -19.90 -7.56
N LEU A 98 23.89 -18.82 -8.23
CA LEU A 98 24.00 -18.69 -9.68
C LEU A 98 25.47 -18.74 -10.14
N LYS A 99 26.36 -18.07 -9.41
CA LYS A 99 27.81 -18.08 -9.65
C LYS A 99 28.40 -19.49 -9.47
N GLU A 100 28.09 -20.16 -8.36
CA GLU A 100 28.55 -21.51 -8.07
C GLU A 100 28.10 -22.53 -9.14
N ILE A 101 26.84 -22.40 -9.63
CA ILE A 101 26.35 -23.25 -10.73
C ILE A 101 27.16 -23.00 -12.00
N LEU A 102 27.42 -21.74 -12.38
CA LEU A 102 28.22 -21.44 -13.57
C LEU A 102 29.65 -21.98 -13.46
N GLU A 103 30.32 -21.77 -12.32
CA GLU A 103 31.68 -22.27 -12.09
C GLU A 103 31.72 -23.81 -12.14
N THR A 104 30.70 -24.48 -11.61
CA THR A 104 30.56 -25.93 -11.71
C THR A 104 30.37 -26.38 -13.15
N ILE A 105 29.54 -25.68 -13.93
CA ILE A 105 29.31 -26.00 -15.33
C ILE A 105 30.58 -25.74 -16.18
N ASP A 106 31.31 -24.67 -15.93
CA ASP A 106 32.54 -24.36 -16.68
C ASP A 106 33.68 -25.33 -16.30
N SER A 107 33.64 -25.88 -15.09
CA SER A 107 34.57 -26.91 -14.61
C SER A 107 34.10 -28.35 -14.85
N LEU A 108 33.13 -28.60 -15.74
CA LEU A 108 32.59 -29.94 -16.05
C LEU A 108 33.62 -31.00 -16.43
N LYS A 109 34.86 -30.62 -16.78
CA LYS A 109 36.00 -31.54 -16.86
C LYS A 109 36.21 -32.36 -15.56
N ASN A 110 35.82 -31.80 -14.42
CA ASN A 110 35.90 -32.41 -13.09
C ASN A 110 34.70 -33.31 -12.76
N TYR A 111 33.61 -33.21 -13.53
CA TYR A 111 32.31 -33.89 -13.32
C TYR A 111 31.63 -34.30 -14.66
N PRO A 112 32.30 -35.11 -15.51
CA PRO A 112 31.77 -35.46 -16.84
C PRO A 112 30.43 -36.21 -16.80
N GLU A 113 30.09 -36.84 -15.67
CA GLU A 113 28.84 -37.57 -15.46
C GLU A 113 27.63 -36.65 -15.43
N ILE A 114 27.77 -35.36 -15.10
CA ILE A 114 26.69 -34.37 -15.25
C ILE A 114 26.29 -34.28 -16.73
N VAL A 115 27.27 -34.23 -17.64
CA VAL A 115 27.02 -34.21 -19.10
C VAL A 115 26.42 -35.53 -19.56
N LYS A 116 26.93 -36.66 -19.05
CA LYS A 116 26.47 -38.00 -19.42
C LYS A 116 25.01 -38.25 -19.02
N GLU A 117 24.62 -37.83 -17.81
CA GLU A 117 23.29 -38.06 -17.24
C GLU A 117 22.24 -37.05 -17.71
N LYS A 118 22.64 -35.78 -17.96
CA LYS A 118 21.70 -34.69 -18.28
C LYS A 118 21.73 -34.22 -19.73
N GLY A 119 22.84 -34.47 -20.43
CA GLY A 119 23.04 -34.04 -21.80
C GLY A 119 23.42 -32.56 -21.94
N ASN A 120 23.98 -32.22 -23.12
CA ASN A 120 24.44 -30.87 -23.42
C ASN A 120 23.31 -29.82 -23.47
N ASN A 121 22.10 -30.23 -23.84
CA ASN A 121 20.96 -29.30 -23.93
C ASN A 121 20.58 -28.77 -22.55
N TYR A 122 20.48 -29.64 -21.54
CA TYR A 122 20.20 -29.22 -20.16
C TYR A 122 21.23 -28.21 -19.64
N ILE A 123 22.51 -28.43 -19.95
CA ILE A 123 23.60 -27.55 -19.53
C ILE A 123 23.47 -26.17 -20.19
N ASN A 124 23.24 -26.14 -21.50
CA ASN A 124 23.09 -24.88 -22.24
C ASN A 124 21.87 -24.09 -21.78
N ASP A 125 20.72 -24.77 -21.60
CA ASP A 125 19.50 -24.16 -21.09
C ASP A 125 19.69 -23.59 -19.68
N THR A 126 20.46 -24.30 -18.84
CA THR A 126 20.82 -23.82 -17.50
C THR A 126 21.69 -22.57 -17.56
N LYS A 127 22.72 -22.54 -18.43
CA LYS A 127 23.56 -21.35 -18.60
C LYS A 127 22.75 -20.13 -19.05
N GLU A 128 21.89 -20.29 -20.05
CA GLU A 128 21.05 -19.18 -20.52
C GLU A 128 20.05 -18.73 -19.44
N SER A 129 19.41 -19.66 -18.74
CA SER A 129 18.51 -19.34 -17.61
C SER A 129 19.23 -18.56 -16.50
N ILE A 130 20.49 -18.89 -16.22
CA ILE A 130 21.29 -18.17 -15.22
C ILE A 130 21.60 -16.74 -15.69
N LYS A 131 21.95 -16.54 -16.96
CA LYS A 131 22.20 -15.19 -17.50
C LYS A 131 20.95 -14.31 -17.39
N GLU A 132 19.77 -14.86 -17.64
CA GLU A 132 18.50 -14.16 -17.43
C GLU A 132 18.27 -13.88 -15.93
N ALA A 133 18.49 -14.87 -15.07
CA ALA A 133 18.35 -14.71 -13.63
C ALA A 133 19.28 -13.61 -13.07
N GLN A 134 20.52 -13.53 -13.53
CA GLN A 134 21.46 -12.47 -13.13
C GLN A 134 20.95 -11.07 -13.49
N LYS A 135 20.38 -10.89 -14.69
CA LYS A 135 19.76 -9.61 -15.10
C LYS A 135 18.58 -9.25 -14.19
N LEU A 136 17.76 -10.23 -13.82
CA LEU A 136 16.63 -10.02 -12.93
C LEU A 136 17.08 -9.64 -11.51
N VAL A 137 18.07 -10.36 -10.98
CA VAL A 137 18.68 -10.08 -9.66
C VAL A 137 19.23 -8.66 -9.63
N GLN A 138 19.92 -8.22 -10.69
CA GLN A 138 20.42 -6.86 -10.79
C GLN A 138 19.28 -5.83 -10.69
N VAL A 139 18.19 -6.01 -11.47
CA VAL A 139 17.03 -5.12 -11.40
C VAL A 139 16.44 -5.11 -9.98
N LYS A 140 16.28 -6.28 -9.36
CA LYS A 140 15.71 -6.37 -8.01
C LYS A 140 16.60 -5.74 -6.95
N ARG A 141 17.93 -5.81 -7.09
CA ARG A 141 18.88 -5.18 -6.17
C ARG A 141 18.78 -3.66 -6.18
N GLU A 142 18.56 -3.06 -7.36
CA GLU A 142 18.33 -1.60 -7.44
C GLU A 142 17.16 -1.13 -6.56
N PHE A 143 16.13 -1.96 -6.38
CA PHE A 143 15.00 -1.67 -5.50
C PHE A 143 15.22 -2.14 -4.06
N ALA A 144 16.01 -3.18 -3.84
CA ALA A 144 16.42 -3.62 -2.50
C ALA A 144 17.24 -2.53 -1.79
N ASP A 145 18.13 -1.85 -2.52
CA ASP A 145 18.91 -0.73 -1.98
C ASP A 145 17.99 0.43 -1.55
N ILE A 146 16.96 0.74 -2.34
CA ILE A 146 15.95 1.75 -1.99
C ILE A 146 15.11 1.30 -0.77
N TRP A 147 14.77 0.02 -0.73
CA TRP A 147 14.02 -0.58 0.37
C TRP A 147 14.80 -0.54 1.70
N ASP A 148 16.11 -0.79 1.65
CA ASP A 148 16.95 -0.73 2.83
C ASP A 148 17.10 0.71 3.34
N GLN A 149 17.17 1.73 2.46
CA GLN A 149 17.07 3.14 2.86
C GLN A 149 15.76 3.44 3.60
N GLN A 150 14.65 2.84 3.19
CA GLN A 150 13.37 3.02 3.89
C GLN A 150 13.40 2.43 5.30
N LYS A 151 14.07 1.29 5.52
CA LYS A 151 14.20 0.68 6.86
C LYS A 151 15.06 1.51 7.80
N GLU A 152 16.02 2.25 7.27
CA GLU A 152 16.86 3.16 8.05
C GLU A 152 16.10 4.39 8.55
N LEU A 153 14.90 4.67 7.99
CA LEU A 153 13.97 5.64 8.55
C LEU A 153 13.33 5.09 9.84
N ASP A 154 14.07 5.16 10.93
CA ASP A 154 13.53 4.87 12.26
C ASP A 154 12.56 5.96 12.74
N LYS A 155 11.89 5.72 13.88
CA LYS A 155 10.94 6.69 14.46
C LYS A 155 11.58 8.06 14.75
N SER A 156 12.90 8.13 14.96
CA SER A 156 13.61 9.37 15.30
C SER A 156 14.04 10.18 14.08
N ASN A 157 14.30 9.53 12.94
CA ASN A 157 14.75 10.15 11.69
C ASN A 157 13.66 10.21 10.60
N PHE A 158 12.45 9.73 10.91
CA PHE A 158 11.33 9.77 9.97
C PHE A 158 10.96 11.20 9.55
N SER A 159 10.78 11.39 8.24
CA SER A 159 10.10 12.56 7.66
C SER A 159 9.39 12.16 6.37
N TRP A 160 8.25 12.79 6.08
CA TRP A 160 7.53 12.57 4.82
C TRP A 160 8.33 13.00 3.59
N GLN A 161 9.23 13.99 3.76
CA GLN A 161 10.15 14.39 2.70
C GLN A 161 11.13 13.26 2.33
N ALA A 162 11.72 12.58 3.31
CA ALA A 162 12.59 11.44 3.04
C ALA A 162 11.84 10.28 2.35
N VAL A 163 10.60 10.02 2.77
CA VAL A 163 9.74 9.01 2.11
C VAL A 163 9.40 9.42 0.67
N LYS A 164 9.14 10.70 0.42
CA LYS A 164 8.92 11.25 -0.92
C LYS A 164 10.16 11.08 -1.80
N GLU A 165 11.35 11.35 -1.29
CA GLU A 165 12.60 11.15 -2.02
C GLU A 165 12.82 9.67 -2.40
N ILE A 166 12.54 8.74 -1.49
CA ILE A 166 12.54 7.29 -1.75
C ILE A 166 11.54 6.95 -2.88
N TRP A 167 10.33 7.53 -2.84
CA TRP A 167 9.32 7.30 -3.87
C TRP A 167 9.75 7.82 -5.25
N GLU A 168 10.30 9.03 -5.33
CA GLU A 168 10.81 9.60 -6.59
C GLU A 168 11.98 8.77 -7.16
N GLN A 169 12.91 8.31 -6.30
CA GLN A 169 13.96 7.39 -6.70
C GLN A 169 13.38 6.09 -7.27
N THR A 170 12.36 5.53 -6.62
CA THR A 170 11.66 4.32 -7.07
C THR A 170 11.04 4.52 -8.45
N LYS A 171 10.29 5.61 -8.66
CA LYS A 171 9.69 5.95 -9.97
C LYS A 171 10.76 6.08 -11.05
N LYS A 172 11.87 6.76 -10.74
CA LYS A 172 13.00 6.92 -11.67
C LYS A 172 13.61 5.58 -12.07
N ARG A 173 13.80 4.66 -11.11
CA ARG A 173 14.34 3.30 -11.36
C ARG A 173 13.40 2.42 -12.18
N ALA A 174 12.10 2.52 -11.93
CA ALA A 174 11.09 1.77 -12.69
C ALA A 174 11.02 2.20 -14.16
N ASN A 175 11.25 3.49 -14.44
CA ASN A 175 11.18 4.06 -15.79
C ASN A 175 12.43 3.86 -16.65
N ILE A 176 13.47 3.15 -16.15
CA ILE A 176 14.65 2.82 -16.94
C ILE A 176 14.25 1.88 -18.08
N SER A 177 14.60 2.25 -19.32
CA SER A 177 14.31 1.44 -20.52
C SER A 177 14.97 0.06 -20.44
N ARG A 178 14.17 -1.00 -20.52
CA ARG A 178 14.57 -2.40 -20.37
C ARG A 178 13.72 -3.31 -21.28
N PRO A 179 14.18 -4.54 -21.58
CA PRO A 179 13.32 -5.58 -22.14
C PRO A 179 12.02 -5.75 -21.36
N GLU A 180 10.92 -6.08 -22.04
CA GLU A 180 9.56 -6.10 -21.47
C GLU A 180 9.45 -6.85 -20.14
N TRP A 181 10.02 -8.05 -20.06
CA TRP A 181 9.96 -8.87 -18.85
C TRP A 181 10.74 -8.26 -17.67
N LEU A 182 11.85 -7.56 -17.92
CA LEU A 182 12.60 -6.81 -16.90
C LEU A 182 11.88 -5.51 -16.50
N ALA A 183 11.23 -4.85 -17.46
CA ALA A 183 10.39 -3.69 -17.18
C ALA A 183 9.21 -4.08 -16.28
N LYS A 184 8.57 -5.22 -16.54
CA LYS A 184 7.53 -5.78 -15.68
C LYS A 184 8.03 -6.09 -14.27
N ALA A 185 9.23 -6.66 -14.13
CA ALA A 185 9.84 -6.91 -12.83
C ALA A 185 10.12 -5.63 -12.02
N ALA A 186 10.57 -4.57 -12.71
CA ALA A 186 10.80 -3.26 -12.12
C ALA A 186 9.49 -2.59 -11.69
N GLU A 187 8.44 -2.70 -12.52
CA GLU A 187 7.11 -2.18 -12.23
C GLU A 187 6.51 -2.86 -10.99
N MET A 188 6.60 -4.18 -10.88
CA MET A 188 6.14 -4.90 -9.68
C MET A 188 6.91 -4.44 -8.43
N SER A 189 8.23 -4.22 -8.54
CA SER A 189 9.00 -3.68 -7.40
C SER A 189 8.58 -2.27 -6.99
N LYS A 190 8.23 -1.41 -7.96
CA LYS A 190 7.66 -0.09 -7.67
C LYS A 190 6.34 -0.21 -6.92
N GLU A 191 5.47 -1.13 -7.33
CA GLU A 191 4.19 -1.37 -6.69
C GLU A 191 4.34 -1.88 -5.25
N ASP A 192 5.27 -2.81 -5.02
CA ASP A 192 5.57 -3.31 -3.67
C ASP A 192 6.00 -2.17 -2.73
N ILE A 193 6.86 -1.26 -3.20
CA ILE A 193 7.29 -0.08 -2.44
C ILE A 193 6.12 0.88 -2.20
N LEU A 194 5.29 1.15 -3.21
CA LEU A 194 4.11 2.00 -3.08
C LEU A 194 3.14 1.47 -2.02
N VAL A 195 2.86 0.16 -2.02
CA VAL A 195 2.00 -0.47 -1.01
C VAL A 195 2.55 -0.22 0.39
N LYS A 196 3.86 -0.27 0.56
CA LYS A 196 4.51 -0.08 1.86
C LYS A 196 4.54 1.37 2.33
N ILE A 197 4.74 2.30 1.40
CA ILE A 197 4.56 3.73 1.68
C ILE A 197 3.10 4.01 2.05
N ALA A 198 2.14 3.40 1.34
CA ALA A 198 0.73 3.55 1.62
C ALA A 198 0.35 2.98 2.99
N GLU A 199 0.82 1.78 3.37
CA GLU A 199 0.65 1.23 4.72
C GLU A 199 1.12 2.23 5.79
N GLY A 200 2.31 2.82 5.60
CA GLY A 200 2.82 3.88 6.47
C GLY A 200 1.89 5.09 6.53
N ALA A 201 1.35 5.55 5.40
CA ALA A 201 0.41 6.67 5.35
C ALA A 201 -0.95 6.35 5.98
N LEU A 202 -1.44 5.12 5.84
CA LEU A 202 -2.71 4.68 6.43
C LEU A 202 -2.64 4.59 7.96
N SER A 203 -1.45 4.35 8.53
CA SER A 203 -1.28 4.38 10.00
C SER A 203 -1.70 5.72 10.63
N LEU A 204 -1.62 6.84 9.88
CA LEU A 204 -2.12 8.16 10.31
C LEU A 204 -3.60 8.18 10.70
N VAL A 205 -4.41 7.27 10.14
CA VAL A 205 -5.86 7.21 10.37
C VAL A 205 -6.32 5.91 11.00
N MET A 206 -5.54 4.83 10.87
CA MET A 206 -5.85 3.54 11.48
C MET A 206 -5.30 3.41 12.90
N GLU A 207 -4.12 3.96 13.16
CA GLU A 207 -3.35 3.79 14.40
C GLU A 207 -2.77 5.13 14.86
N PRO A 208 -3.60 6.20 15.02
CA PRO A 208 -3.09 7.55 15.27
C PRO A 208 -2.27 7.66 16.55
N ASP A 209 -2.54 6.82 17.56
CA ASP A 209 -1.80 6.82 18.83
C ASP A 209 -0.38 6.21 18.71
N GLU A 210 -0.11 5.46 17.64
CA GLU A 210 1.21 4.84 17.39
C GLU A 210 2.13 5.69 16.52
N VAL A 211 1.57 6.73 15.87
CA VAL A 211 2.28 7.66 15.01
C VAL A 211 3.10 8.62 15.88
N PRO A 212 4.44 8.67 15.72
CA PRO A 212 5.25 9.60 16.48
C PRO A 212 4.93 11.05 16.07
N VAL A 213 5.20 12.03 16.93
CA VAL A 213 4.80 13.43 16.70
C VAL A 213 5.36 14.01 15.40
N ASN A 214 6.60 13.63 15.03
CA ASN A 214 7.24 13.95 13.76
C ASN A 214 6.65 13.20 12.54
N GLY A 215 5.81 12.20 12.78
CA GLY A 215 5.09 11.44 11.75
C GLY A 215 3.88 12.17 11.16
N TYR A 216 3.42 13.25 11.79
CA TYR A 216 2.31 14.06 11.26
C TYR A 216 2.81 15.03 10.18
N PRO A 217 2.14 15.13 9.02
CA PRO A 217 2.52 16.08 7.97
C PRO A 217 2.35 17.52 8.46
N SER A 218 3.36 18.35 8.23
CA SER A 218 3.47 19.71 8.73
C SER A 218 3.54 20.77 7.62
N THR A 219 3.72 20.34 6.36
CA THR A 219 3.82 21.23 5.20
C THR A 219 2.79 20.89 4.12
N HIS A 220 2.52 21.86 3.23
CA HIS A 220 1.68 21.60 2.05
C HIS A 220 2.28 20.56 1.11
N GLU A 221 3.61 20.53 0.98
CA GLU A 221 4.32 19.58 0.12
C GLU A 221 4.15 18.14 0.61
N GLU A 222 4.24 17.89 1.92
CA GLU A 222 4.00 16.57 2.50
C GLU A 222 2.54 16.13 2.32
N LEU A 223 1.59 17.06 2.46
CA LEU A 223 0.17 16.78 2.22
C LEU A 223 -0.14 16.49 0.75
N ASP A 224 0.55 17.14 -0.18
CA ASP A 224 0.44 16.88 -1.61
C ASP A 224 1.02 15.50 -1.96
N PHE A 225 2.15 15.12 -1.34
CA PHE A 225 2.71 13.78 -1.46
C PHE A 225 1.76 12.70 -0.90
N LEU A 226 1.21 12.89 0.30
CA LEU A 226 0.24 11.95 0.86
C LEU A 226 -1.02 11.81 -0.01
N GLN A 227 -1.44 12.89 -0.67
CA GLN A 227 -2.55 12.86 -1.62
C GLN A 227 -2.19 12.03 -2.87
N GLU A 228 -0.99 12.17 -3.42
CA GLU A 228 -0.48 11.33 -4.51
C GLU A 228 -0.56 9.84 -4.13
N ILE A 229 -0.02 9.47 -2.96
CA ILE A 229 -0.07 8.09 -2.45
C ILE A 229 -1.52 7.60 -2.32
N ALA A 230 -2.40 8.41 -1.75
CA ALA A 230 -3.81 8.04 -1.56
C ALA A 230 -4.60 7.89 -2.88
N ASP A 231 -4.17 8.56 -3.96
CA ASP A 231 -4.79 8.48 -5.27
C ASP A 231 -4.22 7.33 -6.13
N GLU A 232 -2.97 6.95 -5.91
CA GLU A 232 -2.33 5.82 -6.60
C GLU A 232 -2.64 4.47 -5.95
N PHE A 233 -2.65 4.39 -4.62
CA PHE A 233 -2.76 3.14 -3.87
C PHE A 233 -3.95 2.25 -4.29
N PRO A 234 -5.20 2.76 -4.46
CA PRO A 234 -6.31 1.92 -4.88
C PRO A 234 -6.11 1.26 -6.26
N LYS A 235 -5.48 1.98 -7.19
CA LYS A 235 -5.21 1.49 -8.55
C LYS A 235 -4.18 0.36 -8.51
N THR A 236 -3.17 0.52 -7.67
CA THR A 236 -2.11 -0.47 -7.46
C THR A 236 -2.67 -1.74 -6.83
N ILE A 237 -3.48 -1.63 -5.78
CA ILE A 237 -4.14 -2.79 -5.17
C ILE A 237 -5.02 -3.53 -6.19
N ASP A 238 -5.83 -2.82 -6.99
CA ASP A 238 -6.66 -3.46 -8.02
C ASP A 238 -5.83 -4.13 -9.13
N LYS A 239 -4.65 -3.59 -9.46
CA LYS A 239 -3.71 -4.21 -10.39
C LYS A 239 -3.10 -5.47 -9.79
N VAL A 240 -2.57 -5.42 -8.56
CA VAL A 240 -1.98 -6.57 -7.86
C VAL A 240 -2.99 -7.71 -7.70
N ILE A 241 -4.24 -7.39 -7.37
CA ILE A 241 -5.32 -8.40 -7.26
C ILE A 241 -5.57 -9.09 -8.60
N ARG A 242 -5.63 -8.33 -9.71
CA ARG A 242 -5.82 -8.89 -11.05
C ARG A 242 -4.66 -9.77 -11.49
N GLU A 243 -3.43 -9.34 -11.23
CA GLU A 243 -2.23 -10.09 -11.62
C GLU A 243 -1.99 -11.33 -10.76
N ARG A 244 -2.59 -11.40 -9.56
CA ARG A 244 -2.53 -12.53 -8.63
C ARG A 244 -3.89 -13.21 -8.43
N GLU A 245 -4.75 -13.17 -9.45
CA GLU A 245 -6.07 -13.83 -9.41
C GLU A 245 -5.91 -15.32 -9.05
N GLY A 246 -6.53 -15.72 -7.93
CA GLY A 246 -6.41 -17.05 -7.33
C GLY A 246 -5.67 -17.09 -5.99
N GLU A 247 -4.86 -16.07 -5.68
CA GLU A 247 -4.13 -15.96 -4.40
C GLU A 247 -4.76 -14.92 -3.46
N ILE A 248 -5.30 -13.83 -4.02
CA ILE A 248 -5.89 -12.73 -3.26
C ILE A 248 -7.35 -12.55 -3.69
N ASN A 249 -8.29 -12.73 -2.76
CA ASN A 249 -9.70 -12.45 -3.01
C ASN A 249 -9.95 -10.93 -2.92
N LYS A 250 -10.59 -10.34 -3.94
CA LYS A 250 -11.00 -8.92 -3.94
C LYS A 250 -11.95 -8.56 -2.79
N ASN A 251 -12.65 -9.56 -2.23
CA ASN A 251 -13.53 -9.42 -1.08
C ASN A 251 -12.82 -9.79 0.24
N ASN A 252 -11.49 -9.92 0.24
CA ASN A 252 -10.73 -10.09 1.47
C ASN A 252 -10.96 -8.87 2.36
N GLU A 253 -11.33 -9.11 3.62
CA GLU A 253 -11.63 -8.08 4.61
C GLU A 253 -10.51 -7.05 4.73
N GLY A 254 -9.24 -7.47 4.68
CA GLY A 254 -8.09 -6.57 4.74
C GLY A 254 -8.00 -5.61 3.55
N VAL A 255 -8.36 -6.06 2.34
CA VAL A 255 -8.38 -5.19 1.14
C VAL A 255 -9.48 -4.13 1.25
N VAL A 256 -10.66 -4.53 1.74
CA VAL A 256 -11.80 -3.63 1.96
C VAL A 256 -11.45 -2.60 3.02
N GLU A 257 -10.82 -3.02 4.12
CA GLU A 257 -10.36 -2.16 5.20
C GLU A 257 -9.32 -1.14 4.73
N MET A 258 -8.30 -1.58 3.99
CA MET A 258 -7.29 -0.67 3.42
C MET A 258 -7.90 0.39 2.50
N LYS A 259 -8.88 0.01 1.66
CA LYS A 259 -9.60 0.98 0.80
C LYS A 259 -10.41 1.98 1.62
N LYS A 260 -11.05 1.54 2.70
CA LYS A 260 -11.79 2.42 3.61
C LYS A 260 -10.86 3.39 4.34
N ALA A 261 -9.73 2.87 4.85
CA ALA A 261 -8.70 3.68 5.48
C ALA A 261 -8.14 4.73 4.51
N ASN A 262 -7.97 4.39 3.23
CA ASN A 262 -7.53 5.33 2.22
C ASN A 262 -8.51 6.51 2.02
N GLU A 263 -9.81 6.29 2.09
CA GLU A 263 -10.80 7.38 2.05
C GLU A 263 -10.78 8.24 3.33
N GLN A 264 -10.48 7.62 4.49
CA GLN A 264 -10.24 8.36 5.73
C GLN A 264 -8.96 9.21 5.63
N LEU A 265 -7.89 8.67 5.03
CA LEU A 265 -6.64 9.40 4.77
C LEU A 265 -6.88 10.63 3.90
N LYS A 266 -7.66 10.52 2.82
CA LYS A 266 -8.03 11.69 1.99
C LYS A 266 -8.76 12.76 2.81
N SER A 267 -9.67 12.36 3.69
CA SER A 267 -10.39 13.27 4.57
C SER A 267 -9.45 13.95 5.57
N PHE A 268 -8.53 13.19 6.17
CA PHE A 268 -7.48 13.68 7.06
C PHE A 268 -6.58 14.72 6.37
N ILE A 269 -6.13 14.45 5.15
CA ILE A 269 -5.30 15.39 4.37
C ILE A 269 -6.02 16.73 4.18
N GLN A 270 -7.31 16.70 3.83
CA GLN A 270 -8.12 17.92 3.67
C GLN A 270 -8.28 18.69 4.98
N GLU A 271 -8.39 18.00 6.12
CA GLU A 271 -8.43 18.64 7.43
C GLU A 271 -7.09 19.30 7.78
N GLN A 272 -5.97 18.62 7.55
CA GLN A 272 -4.63 19.18 7.80
C GLN A 272 -4.33 20.39 6.91
N ARG A 273 -4.74 20.35 5.63
CA ARG A 273 -4.64 21.52 4.73
C ARG A 273 -5.37 22.74 5.30
N LYS A 274 -6.54 22.55 5.91
CA LYS A 274 -7.29 23.64 6.57
C LYS A 274 -6.54 24.18 7.79
N LYS A 275 -5.93 23.32 8.60
CA LYS A 275 -5.15 23.72 9.78
C LYS A 275 -3.91 24.55 9.39
N LEU A 276 -3.16 24.11 8.38
CA LEU A 276 -1.99 24.84 7.88
C LEU A 276 -2.38 26.17 7.22
N GLY A 277 -3.42 26.17 6.38
CA GLY A 277 -3.94 27.38 5.73
C GLY A 277 -4.57 28.39 6.70
N SER A 278 -4.86 28.00 7.94
CA SER A 278 -5.37 28.90 8.98
C SER A 278 -4.25 29.53 9.83
N SER A 279 -2.99 29.11 9.64
CA SER A 279 -1.88 29.47 10.53
C SER A 279 -0.93 30.54 9.98
N GLY A 280 -1.21 31.15 8.82
CA GLY A 280 -0.37 32.24 8.30
C GLY A 280 -1.07 33.12 7.29
N SER A 281 -1.53 34.32 7.72
CA SER A 281 -1.44 35.52 6.88
C SER A 281 -1.77 36.78 7.69
N THR A 282 -0.71 37.43 8.20
CA THR A 282 -0.63 38.89 8.30
C THR A 282 -0.18 39.45 6.95
N ASN A 283 -1.05 39.40 5.93
CA ASN A 283 -1.14 40.40 4.86
C ASN A 283 -2.37 40.14 3.98
N LYS A 284 -3.40 40.97 4.19
CA LYS A 284 -4.72 40.99 3.56
C LYS A 284 -4.66 41.31 2.05
N PRO A 285 -5.31 40.51 1.20
CA PRO A 285 -6.52 40.93 0.48
C PRO A 285 -7.72 40.89 1.45
N ASN A 286 -8.69 41.78 1.27
CA ASN A 286 -9.77 42.11 2.23
C ASN A 286 -10.33 40.91 3.04
N SER A 287 -9.92 40.76 4.33
CA SER A 287 -10.15 39.55 5.13
C SER A 287 -11.61 39.19 5.39
N GLN A 288 -12.53 40.13 5.20
CA GLN A 288 -13.93 39.94 5.56
C GLN A 288 -14.67 39.09 4.52
N ASP A 289 -14.35 39.24 3.24
CA ASP A 289 -14.97 38.50 2.15
C ASP A 289 -14.45 37.05 2.09
N GLN A 290 -13.17 36.85 2.36
CA GLN A 290 -12.57 35.51 2.48
C GLN A 290 -13.10 34.74 3.70
N GLN A 291 -13.20 35.40 4.87
CA GLN A 291 -13.80 34.78 6.06
C GLN A 291 -15.26 34.40 5.83
N LYS A 292 -16.02 35.24 5.10
CA LYS A 292 -17.41 34.96 4.75
C LYS A 292 -17.54 33.78 3.77
N ILE A 293 -16.68 33.73 2.75
CA ILE A 293 -16.62 32.60 1.80
C ILE A 293 -16.23 31.30 2.53
N GLN A 294 -15.27 31.37 3.46
CA GLN A 294 -14.81 30.21 4.24
C GLN A 294 -15.88 29.71 5.23
N SER A 295 -16.60 30.63 5.90
CA SER A 295 -17.77 30.29 6.74
C SER A 295 -18.85 29.59 5.91
N LEU A 296 -19.21 30.17 4.75
CA LEU A 296 -20.18 29.57 3.84
C LEU A 296 -19.74 28.19 3.32
N GLN A 297 -18.44 28.00 3.08
CA GLN A 297 -17.90 26.71 2.63
C GLN A 297 -17.96 25.65 3.74
N ASN A 298 -17.72 26.04 4.99
CA ASN A 298 -17.84 25.16 6.16
C ASN A 298 -19.30 24.77 6.41
N GLU A 299 -20.24 25.72 6.30
CA GLU A 299 -21.68 25.47 6.35
C GLU A 299 -22.10 24.50 5.23
N ILE A 300 -21.62 24.68 4.00
CA ILE A 300 -21.90 23.76 2.88
C ILE A 300 -21.41 22.34 3.18
N ASN A 301 -20.21 22.19 3.77
CA ASN A 301 -19.68 20.88 4.10
C ASN A 301 -20.48 20.19 5.21
N SER A 302 -20.90 20.95 6.24
CA SER A 302 -21.79 20.44 7.29
C SER A 302 -23.14 20.02 6.74
N LEU A 303 -23.76 20.83 5.86
CA LEU A 303 -25.03 20.47 5.21
C LEU A 303 -24.91 19.22 4.33
N LYS A 304 -23.79 19.04 3.62
CA LYS A 304 -23.53 17.80 2.86
C LYS A 304 -23.46 16.58 3.77
N GLN A 305 -22.75 16.69 4.90
CA GLN A 305 -22.64 15.62 5.87
C GLN A 305 -24.01 15.25 6.46
N THR A 306 -24.83 16.24 6.84
CA THR A 306 -26.20 15.98 7.34
C THR A 306 -27.08 15.31 6.30
N ILE A 307 -26.93 15.66 5.00
CA ILE A 307 -27.64 14.96 3.91
C ILE A 307 -27.22 13.48 3.85
N THR A 308 -25.93 13.18 3.97
CA THR A 308 -25.41 11.81 3.97
C THR A 308 -25.94 11.01 5.16
N GLU A 309 -25.95 11.60 6.35
CA GLU A 309 -26.48 10.97 7.56
C GLU A 309 -28.00 10.69 7.44
N LEU A 310 -28.78 11.65 6.93
CA LEU A 310 -30.21 11.46 6.67
C LEU A 310 -30.45 10.37 5.62
N GLN A 311 -29.63 10.28 4.58
CA GLN A 311 -29.71 9.21 3.59
C GLN A 311 -29.46 7.83 4.21
N ALA A 312 -28.48 7.73 5.11
CA ALA A 312 -28.19 6.49 5.83
C ALA A 312 -29.37 6.08 6.73
N GLN A 313 -29.95 7.01 7.49
CA GLN A 313 -31.11 6.75 8.35
C GLN A 313 -32.34 6.32 7.53
N ILE A 314 -32.60 6.97 6.39
CA ILE A 314 -33.69 6.56 5.49
C ILE A 314 -33.45 5.15 4.94
N ALA A 315 -32.22 4.83 4.55
CA ALA A 315 -31.87 3.50 4.04
C ALA A 315 -32.05 2.41 5.11
N GLU A 316 -31.63 2.66 6.34
CA GLU A 316 -31.80 1.75 7.47
C GLU A 316 -33.28 1.53 7.80
N LEU A 317 -34.09 2.60 7.83
CA LEU A 317 -35.53 2.50 8.07
C LEU A 317 -36.25 1.73 6.97
N LYS A 318 -35.91 1.96 5.69
CA LYS A 318 -36.44 1.18 4.55
C LYS A 318 -36.04 -0.29 4.63
N GLN A 319 -34.81 -0.58 5.08
CA GLN A 319 -34.35 -1.95 5.27
C GLN A 319 -35.09 -2.67 6.40
N ASN A 320 -35.36 -1.97 7.52
CA ASN A 320 -36.14 -2.51 8.63
C ASN A 320 -37.60 -2.75 8.24
N GLN A 321 -38.18 -1.88 7.42
CA GLN A 321 -39.54 -2.06 6.88
C GLN A 321 -39.66 -3.31 5.98
N ASN A 322 -38.62 -3.63 5.22
CA ASN A 322 -38.58 -4.83 4.36
C ASN A 322 -38.38 -6.14 5.14
N LYS A 323 -37.84 -6.10 6.36
CA LYS A 323 -37.63 -7.30 7.19
C LYS A 323 -38.90 -7.76 7.90
N ASP A 324 -39.82 -6.85 8.20
CA ASP A 324 -41.02 -7.14 9.00
C ASP A 324 -42.28 -7.51 8.18
N ASN A 325 -42.18 -7.57 6.84
CA ASN A 325 -43.24 -7.98 5.89
C ASN A 325 -44.64 -7.33 6.09
N SER A 326 -44.73 -6.22 6.83
CA SER A 326 -45.94 -5.43 7.00
C SER A 326 -45.61 -3.94 6.89
N ALA A 327 -46.43 -3.20 6.13
CA ALA A 327 -46.27 -1.77 5.98
C ALA A 327 -46.59 -1.09 7.33
N ASN A 328 -45.56 -0.77 8.11
CA ASN A 328 -45.72 -0.03 9.36
C ASN A 328 -45.94 1.47 9.05
N PRO A 329 -47.17 2.01 9.25
CA PRO A 329 -47.49 3.39 8.91
C PRO A 329 -46.71 4.42 9.76
N GLU A 330 -46.18 4.04 10.92
CA GLU A 330 -45.33 4.91 11.73
C GLU A 330 -43.92 5.04 11.14
N ILE A 331 -43.37 3.96 10.56
CA ILE A 331 -42.08 3.99 9.86
C ILE A 331 -42.21 4.78 8.56
N THR A 332 -43.30 4.61 7.81
CA THR A 332 -43.59 5.40 6.61
C THR A 332 -43.64 6.90 6.93
N LYS A 333 -44.35 7.31 7.99
CA LYS A 333 -44.40 8.72 8.42
C LYS A 333 -43.03 9.26 8.84
N LYS A 334 -42.17 8.44 9.47
CA LYS A 334 -40.79 8.84 9.81
C LYS A 334 -39.91 9.00 8.56
N ILE A 335 -40.05 8.12 7.57
CA ILE A 335 -39.35 8.23 6.29
C ILE A 335 -39.79 9.51 5.56
N GLU A 336 -41.10 9.80 5.48
CA GLU A 336 -41.62 11.02 4.86
C GLU A 336 -41.11 12.29 5.56
N ALA A 337 -41.05 12.30 6.89
CA ALA A 337 -40.50 13.40 7.66
C ALA A 337 -39.00 13.62 7.39
N LEU A 338 -38.20 12.53 7.33
CA LEU A 338 -36.77 12.59 7.04
C LEU A 338 -36.50 12.99 5.57
N GLU A 339 -37.32 12.52 4.63
CA GLU A 339 -37.23 12.92 3.22
C GLU A 339 -37.57 14.40 3.03
N SER A 340 -38.60 14.91 3.74
CA SER A 340 -38.93 16.34 3.77
C SER A 340 -37.80 17.18 4.36
N GLN A 341 -37.21 16.74 5.48
CA GLN A 341 -36.05 17.40 6.10
C GLN A 341 -34.84 17.41 5.16
N LYS A 342 -34.58 16.31 4.46
CA LYS A 342 -33.53 16.23 3.43
C LYS A 342 -33.77 17.23 2.30
N GLN A 343 -35.00 17.36 1.79
CA GLN A 343 -35.33 18.33 0.74
C GLN A 343 -35.16 19.78 1.20
N GLN A 344 -35.51 20.08 2.45
CA GLN A 344 -35.31 21.40 3.05
C GLN A 344 -33.80 21.74 3.12
N ILE A 345 -32.98 20.81 3.60
CA ILE A 345 -31.53 20.97 3.71
C ILE A 345 -30.88 21.05 2.32
N GLN A 346 -31.35 20.31 1.32
CA GLN A 346 -30.88 20.44 -0.08
C GLN A 346 -31.22 21.81 -0.69
N SER A 347 -32.38 22.36 -0.35
CA SER A 347 -32.77 23.71 -0.77
C SER A 347 -31.89 24.77 -0.12
N GLU A 348 -31.54 24.60 1.16
CA GLU A 348 -30.62 25.48 1.87
C GLU A 348 -29.19 25.37 1.33
N LEU A 349 -28.71 24.16 1.05
CA LEU A 349 -27.42 23.91 0.37
C LEU A 349 -27.33 24.68 -0.95
N SER A 350 -28.38 24.61 -1.77
CA SER A 350 -28.43 25.29 -3.08
C SER A 350 -28.39 26.82 -2.94
N LYS A 351 -29.08 27.36 -1.92
CA LYS A 351 -29.02 28.79 -1.57
C LYS A 351 -27.62 29.20 -1.13
N LYS A 352 -26.96 28.43 -0.26
CA LYS A 352 -25.61 28.70 0.26
C LYS A 352 -24.55 28.60 -0.84
N GLN A 353 -24.65 27.62 -1.74
CA GLN A 353 -23.78 27.50 -2.92
C GLN A 353 -23.92 28.72 -3.85
N SER A 354 -25.15 29.19 -4.06
CA SER A 354 -25.42 30.39 -4.84
C SER A 354 -24.82 31.65 -4.18
N GLN A 355 -24.90 31.75 -2.85
CA GLN A 355 -24.27 32.84 -2.08
C GLN A 355 -22.74 32.82 -2.22
N VAL A 356 -22.10 31.66 -2.15
CA VAL A 356 -20.65 31.54 -2.39
C VAL A 356 -20.25 32.04 -3.79
N ASN A 357 -21.03 31.69 -4.82
CA ASN A 357 -20.76 32.15 -6.19
C ASN A 357 -20.94 33.66 -6.35
N GLN A 358 -21.94 34.25 -5.67
CA GLN A 358 -22.13 35.70 -5.66
C GLN A 358 -21.00 36.44 -4.92
N GLU A 359 -20.55 35.95 -3.76
CA GLU A 359 -19.45 36.56 -3.01
C GLU A 359 -18.10 36.41 -3.74
N LYS A 360 -17.87 35.30 -4.45
CA LYS A 360 -16.70 35.10 -5.33
C LYS A 360 -16.71 36.05 -6.54
N ASN A 361 -17.87 36.37 -7.10
CA ASN A 361 -17.99 37.30 -8.23
C ASN A 361 -17.82 38.77 -7.81
N LYS A 362 -18.30 39.14 -6.61
CA LYS A 362 -18.04 40.47 -6.01
C LYS A 362 -16.54 40.70 -5.75
N SER A 363 -15.84 39.67 -5.31
CA SER A 363 -14.38 39.74 -5.07
C SER A 363 -13.53 39.88 -6.35
N LYS A 364 -14.11 39.61 -7.54
CA LYS A 364 -13.43 39.71 -8.84
C LYS A 364 -13.66 41.04 -9.58
N THR A 365 -14.64 41.85 -9.16
CA THR A 365 -15.01 43.10 -9.81
C THR A 365 -14.58 44.31 -8.99
N ASN A 366 -13.26 44.48 -8.82
CA ASN A 366 -12.68 45.80 -8.53
C ASN A 366 -12.15 46.38 -9.85
N PRO A 367 -12.87 47.31 -10.52
CA PRO A 367 -12.23 48.12 -11.55
C PRO A 367 -11.26 49.08 -10.88
N VAL A 368 -10.03 49.12 -11.38
CA VAL A 368 -9.10 50.23 -11.14
C VAL A 368 -9.81 51.52 -11.57
N LYS A 369 -10.22 52.35 -10.61
CA LYS A 369 -10.72 53.71 -10.89
C LYS A 369 -9.62 54.71 -10.55
N ASN A 370 -9.03 55.25 -11.61
CA ASN A 370 -8.38 56.55 -11.60
C ASN A 370 -9.37 57.63 -11.14
N ASN A 371 -8.83 58.63 -10.45
CA ASN A 371 -9.50 59.85 -10.01
C ASN A 371 -10.31 60.49 -11.14
N GLN A 372 -11.60 60.69 -10.89
CA GLN A 372 -12.25 61.97 -11.18
C GLN A 372 -13.54 62.12 -10.38
N GLN A 373 -13.59 63.28 -9.73
CA GLN A 373 -14.61 63.84 -8.88
C GLN A 373 -15.86 64.22 -9.68
N THR A 374 -17.05 63.85 -9.20
CA THR A 374 -18.28 64.63 -9.37
C THR A 374 -19.33 64.18 -8.34
N ASP A 375 -19.96 65.18 -7.72
CA ASP A 375 -20.96 65.13 -6.66
C ASP A 375 -22.37 64.67 -7.11
N ASN A 376 -23.20 64.41 -6.08
CA ASN A 376 -24.66 64.23 -6.03
C ASN A 376 -25.21 62.86 -6.50
N SER A 377 -26.14 62.17 -5.81
CA SER A 377 -27.07 62.52 -4.74
C SER A 377 -27.63 61.26 -4.05
N GLN A 378 -27.95 61.39 -2.75
CA GLN A 378 -28.98 60.74 -1.93
C GLN A 378 -29.70 59.47 -2.44
N GLN A 379 -29.75 58.41 -1.62
CA GLN A 379 -31.01 58.02 -0.92
C GLN A 379 -30.78 56.98 0.19
N SER A 380 -31.32 57.29 1.36
CA SER A 380 -31.37 56.47 2.58
C SER A 380 -32.31 55.26 2.41
N ASN A 381 -32.02 54.15 3.11
CA ASN A 381 -33.06 53.42 3.84
C ASN A 381 -32.44 52.55 4.95
N ASN A 382 -32.61 53.02 6.19
CA ASN A 382 -32.56 52.21 7.41
C ASN A 382 -33.91 51.48 7.56
N GLN A 383 -33.90 50.17 7.80
CA GLN A 383 -35.04 49.45 8.36
C GLN A 383 -34.57 48.41 9.38
N ASP A 384 -34.80 48.74 10.65
CA ASP A 384 -35.34 47.93 11.74
C ASP A 384 -34.88 46.46 11.90
N ASN A 385 -33.90 46.27 12.79
CA ASN A 385 -33.65 44.99 13.46
C ASN A 385 -34.68 44.78 14.60
N LYS A 386 -35.79 44.08 14.31
CA LYS A 386 -36.63 43.47 15.35
C LYS A 386 -36.13 42.06 15.68
N PHE A 387 -35.68 41.88 16.92
CA PHE A 387 -35.23 40.60 17.47
C PHE A 387 -36.42 39.62 17.57
N ASN A 388 -36.36 38.50 16.85
CA ASN A 388 -37.47 37.56 16.72
C ASN A 388 -37.35 36.45 17.78
N TRP A 389 -38.20 36.51 18.82
CA TRP A 389 -38.20 35.61 20.00
C TRP A 389 -38.44 34.12 19.70
N LEU A 390 -38.81 33.76 18.46
CA LEU A 390 -39.00 32.38 18.00
C LEU A 390 -37.70 31.54 17.95
N TYR A 391 -36.51 32.17 17.95
CA TYR A 391 -35.22 31.46 17.91
C TYR A 391 -34.75 30.88 19.25
N VAL A 392 -35.34 31.31 20.37
CA VAL A 392 -34.91 30.85 21.72
C VAL A 392 -35.80 29.70 22.24
N VAL A 393 -37.04 29.58 21.76
CA VAL A 393 -38.00 28.58 22.26
C VAL A 393 -37.84 27.20 21.60
N ILE A 394 -37.36 27.14 20.36
CA ILE A 394 -37.26 25.88 19.59
C ILE A 394 -36.09 24.98 20.06
N PRO A 395 -34.89 25.50 20.40
CA PRO A 395 -33.81 24.63 20.91
C PRO A 395 -34.13 24.02 22.30
N GLY A 396 -34.88 24.75 23.13
CA GLY A 396 -35.27 24.28 24.48
C GLY A 396 -36.27 23.12 24.46
N ALA A 397 -37.22 23.13 23.51
CA ALA A 397 -38.20 22.04 23.37
C ALA A 397 -37.56 20.75 22.84
N VAL A 398 -36.57 20.85 21.95
CA VAL A 398 -35.87 19.68 21.38
C VAL A 398 -34.96 19.02 22.42
N LEU A 399 -34.30 19.80 23.29
CA LEU A 399 -33.46 19.25 24.37
C LEU A 399 -34.29 18.45 25.40
N LEU A 400 -35.51 18.91 25.72
CA LEU A 400 -36.41 18.22 26.65
C LEU A 400 -36.99 16.92 26.07
N VAL A 401 -37.21 16.86 24.75
CA VAL A 401 -37.63 15.62 24.06
C VAL A 401 -36.50 14.60 24.02
N VAL A 402 -35.25 15.04 23.78
CA VAL A 402 -34.08 14.14 23.78
C VAL A 402 -33.81 13.59 25.19
N ILE A 403 -33.92 14.41 26.24
CA ILE A 403 -33.77 13.94 27.63
C ILE A 403 -34.92 12.98 28.02
N GLY A 404 -36.15 13.26 27.59
CA GLY A 404 -37.30 12.37 27.81
C GLY A 404 -37.13 10.99 27.14
N VAL A 405 -36.60 10.96 25.92
CA VAL A 405 -36.32 9.72 25.17
C VAL A 405 -35.17 8.92 25.82
N VAL A 406 -34.12 9.59 26.29
CA VAL A 406 -32.99 8.94 26.96
C VAL A 406 -33.41 8.36 28.32
N VAL A 407 -34.22 9.07 29.11
CA VAL A 407 -34.77 8.58 30.39
C VAL A 407 -35.75 7.42 30.17
N TYR A 408 -36.60 7.49 29.13
CA TYR A 408 -37.53 6.42 28.78
C TYR A 408 -36.80 5.13 28.34
N LEU A 409 -35.73 5.25 27.55
CA LEU A 409 -34.91 4.12 27.11
C LEU A 409 -34.06 3.52 28.25
N MET A 410 -33.63 4.32 29.23
CA MET A 410 -32.93 3.82 30.42
C MET A 410 -33.87 3.13 31.41
N SER A 411 -35.11 3.60 31.59
CA SER A 411 -36.09 2.93 32.45
C SER A 411 -36.51 1.56 31.89
N ARG A 412 -36.62 1.41 30.56
CA ARG A 412 -36.96 0.12 29.92
C ARG A 412 -35.87 -0.95 29.98
N LYS A 413 -34.62 -0.57 30.29
CA LYS A 413 -33.50 -1.51 30.46
C LYS A 413 -33.39 -2.11 31.87
N LYS A 414 -34.10 -1.57 32.86
CA LYS A 414 -34.08 -2.10 34.24
C LYS A 414 -35.12 -3.21 34.49
N ASP A 415 -36.16 -3.32 33.67
CA ASP A 415 -37.22 -4.33 33.83
C ASP A 415 -36.95 -5.64 33.05
N LYS A 416 -35.70 -5.86 32.62
CA LYS A 416 -35.24 -7.14 32.08
C LYS A 416 -34.02 -7.63 32.86
N LYS A 417 -34.23 -7.94 34.13
CA LYS A 417 -33.44 -8.91 34.89
C LYS A 417 -34.31 -9.60 35.91
#